data_AF-A0AAN9KQ98-F1
#
_entry.id   AF-A0AAN9KQ98-F1
#
_cell.length_a   1.000
_cell.length_b   1.000
_cell.length_c   1.000
_cell.angle_alpha   90.00
_cell.angle_beta   90.00
_cell.angle_gamma   90.00
#
_symmetry.space_group_name_H-M   'P 1'
#
loop_
_entity.id
_entity.type
_entity.pdbx_description
1 polymer ?
#
loop_
_entity_poly.entity_id
_entity_poly.type
_entity_poly.pdbx_seq_one_letter_code
_entity_poly.pdbx_strand_id
1 'polypeptide(L)'
;MERPPEAEEQSQSYQQDSSHQNWIIAQDVLREKLITEDSFAWKLPSTGTIPEEEALRYVAGVDISFSKDEPSKACGTLVVLDFHTLQLVYQDFSLVTLQVPYVPAFLAFREGPVLLQLLEKMKRSNHPFYPQLLMVDGNGILHPRGFGLACHIGVEADLPTIGIGKNLHHVDGLNQSRVRKLLGAEENSCKDFIDLVGCSGHIWGAAMRSTKGSVKPIFISIGHRISLQSAIRIVQMTCKYRVPEPIRQADIRSRDYIRKLEMNAKVK
;
A
#
# COMPACT_ATOMS: atom_id res chain seq x y z
N MET A 1 7.30 -4.66 -48.68
CA MET A 1 6.64 -5.82 -48.06
C MET A 1 6.38 -5.44 -46.62
N GLU A 2 5.18 -4.94 -46.34
CA GLU A 2 4.71 -4.74 -44.97
C GLU A 2 4.54 -6.13 -44.33
N ARG A 3 5.08 -6.31 -43.12
CA ARG A 3 4.87 -7.53 -42.33
C ARG A 3 3.37 -7.62 -42.00
N PRO A 4 2.75 -8.81 -42.06
CA PRO A 4 1.33 -8.94 -41.75
C PRO A 4 1.09 -8.64 -40.26
N PRO A 5 0.07 -7.84 -39.91
CA PRO A 5 -0.21 -7.42 -38.52
C PRO A 5 -0.54 -8.58 -37.57
N GLU A 6 -0.98 -9.73 -38.10
CA GLU A 6 -1.40 -10.91 -37.32
C GLU A 6 -0.26 -11.59 -36.54
N ALA A 7 0.98 -11.52 -37.02
CA ALA A 7 2.13 -12.15 -36.35
C ALA A 7 2.60 -11.35 -35.12
N GLU A 8 2.45 -10.03 -35.14
CA GLU A 8 2.77 -9.16 -34.00
C GLU A 8 1.69 -9.24 -32.91
N GLU A 9 0.41 -9.33 -33.29
CA GLU A 9 -0.68 -9.52 -32.34
C GLU A 9 -0.65 -10.89 -31.65
N GLN A 10 -0.36 -11.97 -32.39
CA GLN A 10 -0.22 -13.30 -31.79
C GLN A 10 1.00 -13.38 -30.88
N SER A 11 2.15 -12.83 -31.28
CA SER A 11 3.35 -12.84 -30.43
C SER A 11 3.20 -12.00 -29.17
N GLN A 12 2.49 -10.86 -29.24
CA GLN A 12 2.14 -10.06 -28.07
C GLN A 12 1.16 -10.78 -27.14
N SER A 13 0.14 -11.48 -27.68
CA SER A 13 -0.80 -12.25 -26.85
C SER A 13 -0.12 -13.42 -26.15
N TYR A 14 0.73 -14.19 -26.84
CA TYR A 14 1.52 -15.26 -26.23
C TYR A 14 2.50 -14.75 -25.16
N GLN A 15 3.15 -13.61 -25.38
CA GLN A 15 4.03 -12.99 -24.39
C GLN A 15 3.25 -12.49 -23.16
N GLN A 16 2.06 -11.95 -23.36
CA GLN A 16 1.19 -11.47 -22.30
C GLN A 16 0.61 -12.62 -21.46
N ASP A 17 0.18 -13.72 -22.09
CA ASP A 17 -0.28 -14.94 -21.41
C ASP A 17 0.85 -15.64 -20.62
N SER A 18 2.05 -15.72 -21.21
CA SER A 18 3.23 -16.26 -20.52
C SER A 18 3.62 -15.40 -19.31
N SER A 19 3.61 -14.07 -19.47
CA SER A 19 3.89 -13.13 -18.37
C SER A 19 2.84 -13.23 -17.26
N HIS A 20 1.56 -13.38 -17.62
CA HIS A 20 0.48 -13.55 -16.66
C HIS A 20 0.63 -14.82 -15.82
N GLN A 21 0.94 -15.96 -16.46
CA GLN A 21 1.15 -17.21 -15.75
C GLN A 21 2.35 -17.14 -14.81
N ASN A 22 3.44 -16.50 -15.24
CA ASN A 22 4.61 -16.28 -14.39
C ASN A 22 4.28 -15.41 -13.17
N TRP A 23 3.45 -14.37 -13.34
CA TRP A 23 3.00 -13.54 -12.23
C TRP A 23 2.08 -14.28 -11.25
N ILE A 24 1.24 -15.18 -11.76
CA ILE A 24 0.41 -16.05 -10.92
C ILE A 24 1.30 -16.86 -9.99
N ILE A 25 2.27 -17.57 -10.57
CA ILE A 25 3.21 -18.44 -9.85
C ILE A 25 4.02 -17.63 -8.84
N ALA A 26 4.58 -16.50 -9.27
CA ALA A 26 5.38 -15.64 -8.39
C ALA A 26 4.57 -15.12 -7.19
N GLN A 27 3.31 -14.71 -7.39
CA GLN A 27 2.43 -14.32 -6.27
C GLN A 27 2.15 -15.48 -5.31
N ASP A 28 1.96 -16.70 -5.81
CA ASP A 28 1.66 -17.84 -4.96
C ASP A 28 2.88 -18.23 -4.12
N VAL A 29 4.08 -18.26 -4.72
CA VAL A 29 5.36 -18.47 -4.01
C VAL A 29 5.61 -17.41 -2.94
N LEU A 30 5.33 -16.14 -3.22
CA LEU A 30 5.51 -15.09 -2.23
C LEU A 30 4.43 -15.11 -1.14
N ARG A 31 3.19 -15.50 -1.49
CA ARG A 31 2.09 -15.62 -0.53
C ARG A 31 2.38 -16.69 0.53
N GLU A 32 3.09 -17.77 0.19
CA GLU A 32 3.49 -18.81 1.16
C GLU A 32 4.37 -18.25 2.30
N LYS A 33 5.06 -17.14 2.06
CA LYS A 33 5.91 -16.46 3.07
C LYS A 33 5.15 -15.44 3.90
N LEU A 34 3.86 -15.24 3.63
CA LEU A 34 3.06 -14.20 4.28
C LEU A 34 2.78 -14.54 5.74
N ILE A 35 3.19 -13.66 6.65
CA ILE A 35 2.84 -13.71 8.07
C ILE A 35 1.71 -12.72 8.34
N THR A 36 0.62 -13.18 8.95
CA THR A 36 -0.59 -12.37 9.21
C THR A 36 -0.83 -12.07 10.70
N GLU A 37 0.18 -12.37 11.52
CA GLU A 37 0.24 -12.12 12.95
C GLU A 37 1.37 -11.15 13.28
N ASP A 38 1.35 -10.59 14.49
CA ASP A 38 2.37 -9.65 14.95
C ASP A 38 3.71 -10.37 15.11
N SER A 39 4.67 -10.01 14.26
CA SER A 39 6.02 -10.59 14.24
C SER A 39 7.07 -9.48 14.20
N PHE A 40 7.19 -8.74 15.30
CA PHE A 40 8.16 -7.66 15.47
C PHE A 40 8.54 -7.50 16.96
N ALA A 41 9.71 -6.92 17.23
CA ALA A 41 10.21 -6.74 18.59
C ALA A 41 9.70 -5.47 19.27
N TRP A 42 9.25 -4.48 18.48
CA TRP A 42 8.75 -3.22 19.00
C TRP A 42 7.34 -3.34 19.58
N LYS A 43 6.97 -2.41 20.45
CA LYS A 43 5.69 -2.34 21.15
C LYS A 43 5.00 -1.03 20.82
N LEU A 44 3.67 -1.08 20.77
CA LEU A 44 2.85 0.11 20.65
C LEU A 44 2.70 0.79 22.00
N PRO A 45 2.71 2.13 22.07
CA PRO A 45 2.40 2.87 23.29
C PRO A 45 1.12 2.35 23.96
N SER A 46 1.28 1.67 25.10
CA SER A 46 0.23 1.27 26.03
C SER A 46 0.27 2.17 27.27
N THR A 47 -0.66 2.00 28.20
CA THR A 47 -0.80 2.79 29.44
C THR A 47 0.37 2.69 30.44
N GLY A 48 1.57 2.27 29.99
CA GLY A 48 2.78 2.17 30.78
C GLY A 48 4.02 2.57 29.97
N THR A 49 5.14 2.77 30.66
CA THR A 49 6.42 3.20 30.05
C THR A 49 7.03 2.05 29.26
N ILE A 50 7.26 2.27 27.96
CA ILE A 50 7.98 1.35 27.07
C ILE A 50 9.42 1.86 26.95
N PRO A 51 10.45 1.01 27.09
CA PRO A 51 11.82 1.40 26.78
C PRO A 51 11.92 1.99 25.37
N GLU A 52 12.68 3.06 25.17
CA GLU A 52 12.74 3.75 23.86
C GLU A 52 13.19 2.80 22.73
N GLU A 53 14.08 1.86 23.05
CA GLU A 53 14.59 0.82 22.13
C GLU A 53 13.52 -0.20 21.71
N GLU A 54 12.50 -0.40 22.54
CA GLU A 54 11.37 -1.29 22.26
C GLU A 54 10.18 -0.53 21.66
N ALA A 55 10.23 0.79 21.50
CA ALA A 55 9.11 1.55 20.99
C ALA A 55 9.07 1.55 19.44
N LEU A 56 7.85 1.54 18.88
CA LEU A 56 7.67 1.89 17.47
C LEU A 56 8.05 3.37 17.29
N ARG A 57 9.13 3.64 16.55
CA ARG A 57 9.71 4.96 16.37
C ARG A 57 9.52 5.51 14.95
N TYR A 58 9.73 4.70 13.93
CA TYR A 58 9.69 5.16 12.54
C TYR A 58 8.66 4.39 11.72
N VAL A 59 7.72 5.12 11.15
CA VAL A 59 6.68 4.59 10.25
C VAL A 59 6.84 5.22 8.87
N ALA A 60 6.88 4.38 7.84
CA ALA A 60 7.00 4.81 6.46
C ALA A 60 5.66 4.83 5.74
N GLY A 61 5.56 5.68 4.73
CA GLY A 61 4.49 5.68 3.75
C GLY A 61 5.08 5.57 2.35
N VAL A 62 4.46 4.77 1.50
CA VAL A 62 4.80 4.69 0.07
C VAL A 62 3.59 4.93 -0.81
N ASP A 63 3.84 5.60 -1.93
CA ASP A 63 2.87 5.94 -2.96
C ASP A 63 3.55 5.88 -4.34
N ILE A 64 2.77 5.59 -5.38
CA ILE A 64 3.15 5.81 -6.78
C ILE A 64 2.13 6.75 -7.40
N SER A 65 2.61 7.93 -7.82
CA SER A 65 1.81 8.87 -8.59
C SER A 65 2.23 8.88 -10.05
N PHE A 66 1.27 9.05 -10.95
CA PHE A 66 1.48 9.10 -12.39
C PHE A 66 1.46 10.55 -12.89
N SER A 67 2.28 10.85 -13.90
CA SER A 67 2.20 12.13 -14.61
C SER A 67 0.86 12.24 -15.34
N LYS A 68 0.29 13.46 -15.33
CA LYS A 68 -0.93 13.75 -16.08
C LYS A 68 -0.65 13.97 -17.57
N ASP A 69 0.53 14.53 -17.87
CA ASP A 69 0.96 14.83 -19.22
C ASP A 69 1.48 13.55 -19.93
N GLU A 70 2.15 12.65 -19.20
CA GLU A 70 2.69 11.39 -19.73
C GLU A 70 2.35 10.19 -18.82
N PRO A 71 1.26 9.45 -19.07
CA PRO A 71 0.78 8.37 -18.18
C PRO A 71 1.73 7.18 -18.01
N SER A 72 2.77 7.06 -18.85
CA SER A 72 3.84 6.07 -18.70
C SER A 72 4.87 6.49 -17.65
N LYS A 73 4.99 7.79 -17.35
CA LYS A 73 5.89 8.30 -16.31
C LYS A 73 5.20 8.24 -14.95
N ALA A 74 5.90 7.68 -13.98
CA ALA A 74 5.45 7.61 -12.60
C ALA A 74 6.57 8.02 -11.64
N CYS A 75 6.17 8.44 -10.45
CA CYS A 75 7.04 8.77 -9.34
C CYS A 75 6.70 7.87 -8.16
N GLY A 76 7.58 6.90 -7.88
CA GLY A 76 7.58 6.21 -6.60
C GLY A 76 8.09 7.13 -5.52
N THR A 77 7.43 7.17 -4.38
CA THR A 77 7.78 8.02 -3.24
C THR A 77 7.85 7.18 -1.97
N LEU A 78 8.91 7.38 -1.20
CA LEU A 78 9.08 6.85 0.15
C LEU A 78 9.18 8.03 1.10
N VAL A 79 8.38 8.03 2.15
CA VAL A 79 8.50 8.98 3.27
C VAL A 79 8.66 8.20 4.56
N VAL A 80 9.40 8.76 5.53
CA VAL A 80 9.44 8.24 6.90
C VAL A 80 9.07 9.35 7.87
N LEU A 81 8.20 9.00 8.80
CA LEU A 81 7.76 9.86 9.88
C LEU A 81 8.21 9.30 11.22
N ASP A 82 8.54 10.19 12.14
CA ASP A 82 8.60 9.85 13.56
C ASP A 82 7.17 9.54 14.06
N PHE A 83 6.97 8.35 14.62
CA PHE A 83 5.65 7.82 14.99
C PHE A 83 4.96 8.64 16.09
N HIS A 84 5.73 9.24 17.01
CA HIS A 84 5.17 9.98 18.14
C HIS A 84 4.72 11.38 17.74
N THR A 85 5.52 12.06 16.92
CA THR A 85 5.28 13.45 16.51
C THR A 85 4.52 13.54 15.17
N LEU A 86 4.55 12.46 14.38
CA LEU A 86 4.13 12.40 12.98
C LEU A 86 4.81 13.47 12.13
N GLN A 87 6.05 13.83 12.47
CA GLN A 87 6.90 14.73 11.69
C GLN A 87 7.67 13.94 10.65
N LEU A 88 7.80 14.50 9.45
CA LEU A 88 8.62 13.92 8.40
C LEU A 88 10.10 13.98 8.80
N VAL A 89 10.77 12.84 8.81
CA VAL A 89 12.22 12.73 9.08
C VAL A 89 13.03 12.33 7.85
N TYR A 90 12.38 11.75 6.83
CA TYR A 90 13.02 11.35 5.58
C TYR A 90 12.03 11.33 4.42
N GLN A 91 12.53 11.60 3.21
CA GLN A 91 11.81 11.39 1.96
C GLN A 91 12.77 11.04 0.83
N ASP A 92 12.34 10.21 -0.11
CA ASP A 92 13.06 9.90 -1.35
C ASP A 92 12.09 9.61 -2.50
N PHE A 93 12.56 9.80 -3.72
CA PHE A 93 11.76 9.74 -4.95
C PHE A 93 12.48 8.92 -6.01
N SER A 94 11.71 8.15 -6.78
CA SER A 94 12.19 7.45 -7.97
C SER A 94 11.29 7.76 -9.15
N LEU A 95 11.83 8.43 -10.16
CA LEU A 95 11.15 8.64 -11.44
C LEU A 95 11.40 7.45 -12.34
N VAL A 96 10.32 6.87 -12.84
CA VAL A 96 10.38 5.71 -13.70
C VAL A 96 9.42 5.84 -14.86
N THR A 97 9.77 5.22 -15.98
CA THR A 97 8.83 4.97 -17.07
C THR A 97 8.35 3.53 -16.95
N LEU A 98 7.09 3.34 -16.59
CA LEU A 98 6.49 2.03 -16.38
C LEU A 98 6.17 1.38 -17.73
N GLN A 99 6.90 0.31 -18.05
CA GLN A 99 6.70 -0.47 -19.28
C GLN A 99 5.66 -1.58 -19.10
N VAL A 100 5.42 -2.01 -17.86
CA VAL A 100 4.45 -3.06 -17.55
C VAL A 100 3.03 -2.49 -17.59
N PRO A 101 2.08 -3.09 -18.34
CA PRO A 101 0.71 -2.61 -18.40
C PRO A 101 -0.03 -2.83 -17.07
N TYR A 102 -1.08 -2.05 -16.84
CA TYR A 102 -1.97 -2.28 -15.69
C TYR A 102 -2.81 -3.53 -15.95
N VAL A 103 -2.55 -4.59 -15.18
CA VAL A 103 -3.38 -5.79 -15.15
C VAL A 103 -4.05 -5.88 -13.77
N PRO A 104 -5.40 -5.89 -13.68
CA PRO A 104 -6.10 -6.05 -12.42
C PRO A 104 -5.58 -7.26 -11.63
N ALA A 105 -5.44 -7.11 -10.31
CA ALA A 105 -4.83 -8.08 -9.40
C ALA A 105 -3.30 -8.29 -9.51
N PHE A 106 -2.60 -7.59 -10.42
CA PHE A 106 -1.15 -7.71 -10.63
C PHE A 106 -0.40 -6.38 -10.54
N LEU A 107 -1.01 -5.36 -9.93
CA LEU A 107 -0.40 -4.04 -9.73
C LEU A 107 0.98 -4.10 -9.08
N ALA A 108 1.21 -5.08 -8.19
CA ALA A 108 2.46 -5.27 -7.50
C ALA A 108 3.66 -5.50 -8.43
N PHE A 109 3.50 -6.15 -9.58
CA PHE A 109 4.60 -6.34 -10.53
C PHE A 109 4.95 -5.06 -11.30
N ARG A 110 4.01 -4.12 -11.36
CA ARG A 110 4.22 -2.81 -11.98
C ARG A 110 4.87 -1.84 -11.00
N GLU A 111 4.41 -1.82 -9.76
CA GLU A 111 4.76 -0.78 -8.78
C GLU A 111 5.75 -1.24 -7.70
N GLY A 112 5.67 -2.50 -7.28
CA GLY A 112 6.50 -3.09 -6.23
C GLY A 112 8.00 -2.89 -6.46
N PRO A 113 8.56 -3.17 -7.66
CA PRO A 113 9.99 -2.99 -7.90
C PRO A 113 10.50 -1.57 -7.65
N VAL A 114 9.69 -0.54 -7.96
CA VAL A 114 10.04 0.87 -7.78
C VAL A 114 10.13 1.21 -6.29
N LEU A 115 9.15 0.76 -5.52
CA LEU A 115 9.07 1.02 -4.08
C LEU A 115 10.13 0.22 -3.30
N LEU A 116 10.39 -1.03 -3.70
CA LEU A 116 11.46 -1.85 -3.13
C LEU A 116 12.84 -1.23 -3.38
N GLN A 117 13.09 -0.65 -4.55
CA GLN A 117 14.36 0.04 -4.82
C GLN A 117 14.62 1.22 -3.87
N LEU A 118 13.57 1.98 -3.51
CA LEU A 118 13.69 3.09 -2.54
C LEU A 118 14.04 2.56 -1.14
N LEU A 119 13.37 1.50 -0.70
CA LEU A 119 13.67 0.85 0.59
C LEU A 119 15.08 0.27 0.61
N GLU A 120 15.49 -0.43 -0.45
CA GLU A 120 16.83 -1.03 -0.57
C GLU A 120 17.94 0.02 -0.65
N LYS A 121 17.70 1.16 -1.28
CA LYS A 121 18.63 2.30 -1.25
C LYS A 121 18.83 2.81 0.17
N MET A 122 17.76 2.97 0.94
CA MET A 122 17.80 3.42 2.34
C MET A 122 18.45 2.38 3.27
N LYS A 123 18.18 1.09 3.04
CA LYS A 123 18.76 -0.03 3.79
C LYS A 123 20.27 -0.11 3.59
N ARG A 124 20.73 -0.04 2.34
CA ARG A 124 22.16 -0.10 1.99
C ARG A 124 22.97 1.06 2.53
N SER A 125 22.37 2.24 2.69
CA SER A 125 23.03 3.39 3.31
C SER A 125 23.04 3.33 4.85
N ASN A 126 22.47 2.28 5.45
CA ASN A 126 22.29 2.15 6.90
C ASN A 126 21.65 3.40 7.51
N HIS A 127 20.61 3.93 6.84
CA HIS A 127 20.02 5.20 7.23
C HIS A 127 19.42 5.11 8.64
N PRO A 128 19.69 6.08 9.55
CA PRO A 128 19.25 6.01 10.96
C PRO A 128 17.73 6.00 11.14
N PHE A 129 16.99 6.40 10.11
CA PHE A 129 15.52 6.46 10.11
C PHE A 129 14.89 5.30 9.31
N TYR A 130 15.60 4.18 9.11
CA TYR A 130 15.00 3.03 8.43
C TYR A 130 13.72 2.60 9.15
N PRO A 131 12.59 2.43 8.43
CA PRO A 131 11.29 2.27 9.08
C PRO A 131 11.15 0.89 9.73
N GLN A 132 10.43 0.86 10.85
CA GLN A 132 10.04 -0.38 11.53
C GLN A 132 8.70 -0.94 11.00
N LEU A 133 7.94 -0.11 10.29
CA LEU A 133 6.63 -0.43 9.72
C LEU A 133 6.42 0.42 8.45
N LEU A 134 5.83 -0.19 7.42
CA LEU A 134 5.51 0.48 6.17
C LEU A 134 4.01 0.48 5.89
N MET A 135 3.43 1.65 5.65
CA MET A 135 2.09 1.80 5.10
C MET A 135 2.18 1.94 3.58
N VAL A 136 1.34 1.20 2.88
CA VAL A 136 1.30 1.19 1.41
C VAL A 136 -0.05 1.72 0.95
N ASP A 137 -0.06 2.70 0.04
CA ASP A 137 -1.29 3.14 -0.65
C ASP A 137 -1.75 2.06 -1.64
N GLY A 138 -2.54 1.13 -1.13
CA GLY A 138 -2.87 -0.10 -1.83
C GLY A 138 -3.38 -1.15 -0.87
N ASN A 139 -3.79 -2.30 -1.40
CA ASN A 139 -4.33 -3.38 -0.58
C ASN A 139 -3.23 -4.37 -0.16
N GLY A 140 -3.42 -4.98 1.00
CA GLY A 140 -2.73 -6.18 1.44
C GLY A 140 -3.57 -7.40 1.12
N ILE A 141 -4.01 -8.15 2.14
CA ILE A 141 -4.83 -9.35 1.95
C ILE A 141 -6.21 -9.04 1.33
N LEU A 142 -6.74 -7.81 1.46
CA LEU A 142 -8.01 -7.37 0.84
C LEU A 142 -7.86 -7.23 -0.68
N HIS A 143 -7.65 -8.36 -1.34
CA HIS A 143 -7.24 -8.45 -2.72
C HIS A 143 -7.86 -9.71 -3.35
N PRO A 144 -8.22 -9.72 -4.65
CA PRO A 144 -8.85 -10.89 -5.29
C PRO A 144 -8.06 -12.19 -5.15
N ARG A 145 -6.73 -12.09 -5.07
CA ARG A 145 -5.82 -13.22 -4.82
C ARG A 145 -5.25 -13.27 -3.40
N GLY A 146 -5.81 -12.52 -2.44
CA GLY A 146 -5.30 -12.45 -1.07
C GLY A 146 -3.86 -11.96 -0.90
N PHE A 147 -3.30 -11.31 -1.93
CA PHE A 147 -1.90 -10.91 -1.99
C PHE A 147 -1.72 -9.63 -2.81
N GLY A 148 -2.10 -8.50 -2.22
CA GLY A 148 -1.97 -7.18 -2.84
C GLY A 148 -0.56 -6.59 -2.73
N LEU A 149 -0.42 -5.34 -3.16
CA LEU A 149 0.84 -4.59 -3.17
C LEU A 149 1.50 -4.53 -1.78
N ALA A 150 0.72 -4.34 -0.71
CA ALA A 150 1.27 -4.26 0.64
C ALA A 150 1.86 -5.60 1.11
N CYS A 151 1.22 -6.72 0.77
CA CYS A 151 1.75 -8.07 1.04
C CYS A 151 3.03 -8.31 0.26
N HIS A 152 3.03 -8.01 -1.03
CA HIS A 152 4.17 -8.22 -1.91
C HIS A 152 5.41 -7.47 -1.42
N ILE A 153 5.28 -6.15 -1.18
CA ILE A 153 6.40 -5.33 -0.69
C ILE A 153 6.83 -5.80 0.70
N GLY A 154 5.89 -6.16 1.58
CA GLY A 154 6.23 -6.60 2.93
C GLY A 154 7.04 -7.89 2.97
N VAL A 155 6.63 -8.89 2.18
CA VAL A 155 7.36 -10.16 2.06
C VAL A 155 8.75 -9.94 1.46
N GLU A 156 8.86 -9.17 0.38
CA GLU A 156 10.14 -8.93 -0.30
C GLU A 156 11.11 -8.10 0.55
N ALA A 157 10.61 -7.10 1.28
CA ALA A 157 11.41 -6.24 2.15
C ALA A 157 11.68 -6.83 3.55
N ASP A 158 11.01 -7.92 3.90
CA ASP A 158 10.92 -8.48 5.27
C ASP A 158 10.57 -7.40 6.32
N LEU A 159 9.54 -6.62 6.02
CA LEU A 159 9.05 -5.53 6.89
C LEU A 159 7.59 -5.74 7.29
N PRO A 160 7.19 -5.37 8.51
CA PRO A 160 5.79 -5.21 8.84
C PRO A 160 5.11 -4.21 7.90
N THR A 161 4.02 -4.60 7.24
CA THR A 161 3.31 -3.74 6.29
C THR A 161 1.81 -3.71 6.48
N ILE A 162 1.21 -2.56 6.20
CA ILE A 162 -0.25 -2.34 6.24
C ILE A 162 -0.71 -1.80 4.88
N GLY A 163 -1.73 -2.43 4.30
CA GLY A 163 -2.40 -1.90 3.12
C GLY A 163 -3.48 -0.89 3.50
N ILE A 164 -3.38 0.31 2.94
CA ILE A 164 -4.34 1.41 3.12
C ILE A 164 -5.05 1.68 1.79
N GLY A 165 -6.21 1.07 1.60
CA GLY A 165 -7.06 1.29 0.43
C GLY A 165 -7.93 2.54 0.57
N LYS A 166 -7.90 3.43 -0.44
CA LYS A 166 -8.85 4.56 -0.56
C LYS A 166 -10.21 4.15 -1.16
N ASN A 167 -10.24 3.00 -1.84
CA ASN A 167 -11.40 2.38 -2.50
C ASN A 167 -11.47 0.90 -2.14
N LEU A 168 -12.67 0.32 -2.13
CA LEU A 168 -12.89 -1.09 -1.82
C LEU A 168 -12.64 -1.96 -3.05
N HIS A 169 -11.83 -3.01 -2.90
CA HIS A 169 -11.74 -4.07 -3.89
C HIS A 169 -12.88 -5.09 -3.71
N HIS A 170 -13.42 -5.59 -4.83
CA HIS A 170 -14.42 -6.65 -4.78
C HIS A 170 -13.72 -7.99 -4.51
N VAL A 171 -13.97 -8.54 -3.33
CA VAL A 171 -13.34 -9.78 -2.85
C VAL A 171 -14.38 -10.56 -2.06
N ASP A 172 -14.56 -11.85 -2.35
CA ASP A 172 -15.39 -12.75 -1.54
C ASP A 172 -16.78 -12.17 -1.19
N GLY A 173 -17.46 -11.61 -2.19
CA GLY A 173 -18.78 -10.99 -2.04
C GLY A 173 -18.82 -9.66 -1.26
N LEU A 174 -17.67 -9.12 -0.83
CA LEU A 174 -17.55 -7.74 -0.37
C LEU A 174 -17.64 -6.81 -1.58
N ASN A 175 -18.62 -5.93 -1.58
CA ASN A 175 -18.78 -4.90 -2.60
C ASN A 175 -19.19 -3.56 -1.95
N GLN A 176 -19.13 -2.49 -2.74
CA GLN A 176 -19.39 -1.14 -2.22
C GLN A 176 -20.79 -0.98 -1.63
N SER A 177 -21.80 -1.70 -2.14
CA SER A 177 -23.18 -1.63 -1.63
C SER A 177 -23.27 -2.26 -0.24
N ARG A 178 -22.75 -3.49 -0.09
CA ARG A 178 -22.71 -4.22 1.18
C ARG A 178 -21.96 -3.42 2.25
N VAL A 179 -20.78 -2.90 1.93
CA VAL A 179 -19.98 -2.15 2.93
C VAL A 179 -20.61 -0.81 3.28
N ARG A 180 -21.25 -0.12 2.32
CA ARG A 180 -22.04 1.09 2.64
C ARG A 180 -23.21 0.80 3.57
N LYS A 181 -23.93 -0.31 3.36
CA LYS A 181 -25.01 -0.76 4.25
C LYS A 181 -24.49 -1.04 5.66
N LEU A 182 -23.37 -1.75 5.79
CA LEU A 182 -22.72 -2.04 7.08
C LEU A 182 -22.33 -0.75 7.83
N LEU A 183 -21.69 0.20 7.14
CA LEU A 183 -21.30 1.51 7.69
C LEU A 183 -22.47 2.45 7.99
N GLY A 184 -23.66 2.17 7.44
CA GLY A 184 -24.87 2.95 7.66
C GLY A 184 -25.81 2.37 8.72
N ALA A 185 -25.55 1.16 9.22
CA ALA A 185 -26.39 0.51 10.20
C ALA A 185 -26.23 1.16 11.59
N GLU A 186 -27.34 1.38 12.31
CA GLU A 186 -27.34 2.04 13.62
C GLU A 186 -26.46 1.32 14.65
N GLU A 187 -26.46 -0.01 14.62
CA GLU A 187 -25.62 -0.89 15.45
C GLU A 187 -24.10 -0.65 15.28
N ASN A 188 -23.70 -0.04 14.15
CA ASN A 188 -22.31 0.27 13.85
C ASN A 188 -21.99 1.77 13.97
N SER A 189 -22.98 2.60 14.36
CA SER A 189 -22.83 4.07 14.42
C SER A 189 -21.78 4.53 15.43
N CYS A 190 -21.57 3.78 16.51
CA CYS A 190 -20.59 4.06 17.56
C CYS A 190 -19.26 3.32 17.38
N LYS A 191 -19.10 2.50 16.34
CA LYS A 191 -17.86 1.73 16.12
C LYS A 191 -16.85 2.58 15.37
N ASP A 192 -15.60 2.57 15.83
CA ASP A 192 -14.50 3.26 15.13
C ASP A 192 -14.22 2.63 13.76
N PHE A 193 -14.39 1.31 13.65
CA PHE A 193 -14.23 0.54 12.42
C PHE A 193 -15.20 -0.65 12.36
N ILE A 194 -15.33 -1.25 11.18
CA ILE A 194 -16.13 -2.46 10.94
C ILE A 194 -15.26 -3.49 10.22
N ASP A 195 -15.29 -4.73 10.68
CA ASP A 195 -14.64 -5.84 10.00
C ASP A 195 -15.29 -6.14 8.64
N LEU A 196 -14.45 -6.37 7.64
CA LEU A 196 -14.84 -6.74 6.30
C LEU A 196 -14.87 -8.25 6.17
N VAL A 197 -15.97 -8.84 6.64
CA VAL A 197 -16.18 -10.29 6.59
C VAL A 197 -16.78 -10.69 5.23
N GLY A 198 -16.05 -11.52 4.50
CA GLY A 198 -16.49 -12.06 3.21
C GLY A 198 -17.58 -13.12 3.33
N CYS A 199 -18.10 -13.61 2.20
CA CYS A 199 -19.09 -14.68 2.18
C CYS A 199 -18.55 -16.01 2.72
N SER A 200 -17.24 -16.25 2.59
CA SER A 200 -16.57 -17.41 3.19
C SER A 200 -16.48 -17.37 4.73
N GLY A 201 -16.81 -16.23 5.36
CA GLY A 201 -16.55 -15.98 6.78
C GLY A 201 -15.14 -15.45 7.08
N HIS A 202 -14.27 -15.37 6.08
CA HIS A 202 -12.93 -14.80 6.25
C HIS A 202 -12.97 -13.28 6.46
N ILE A 203 -12.15 -12.78 7.39
CA ILE A 203 -11.99 -11.34 7.65
C ILE A 203 -10.87 -10.80 6.76
N TRP A 204 -11.25 -10.05 5.72
CA TRP A 204 -10.30 -9.53 4.73
C TRP A 204 -9.64 -8.21 5.15
N GLY A 205 -10.15 -7.55 6.18
CA GLY A 205 -9.67 -6.25 6.64
C GLY A 205 -10.74 -5.52 7.44
N ALA A 206 -10.59 -4.19 7.54
CA ALA A 206 -11.56 -3.33 8.20
C ALA A 206 -11.86 -2.08 7.37
N ALA A 207 -13.10 -1.58 7.46
CA ALA A 207 -13.49 -0.26 6.98
C ALA A 207 -13.51 0.72 8.17
N MET A 208 -12.82 1.85 8.02
CA MET A 208 -12.68 2.84 9.09
C MET A 208 -13.04 4.24 8.61
N ARG A 209 -13.91 4.94 9.37
CA ARG A 209 -14.10 6.39 9.24
C ARG A 209 -13.14 7.08 10.20
N SER A 210 -11.89 7.16 9.76
CA SER A 210 -10.70 7.53 10.53
C SER A 210 -10.75 8.85 11.32
N THR A 211 -11.60 9.81 10.95
CA THR A 211 -11.76 11.08 11.67
C THR A 211 -13.20 11.52 11.75
N LYS A 212 -13.54 12.30 12.79
CA LYS A 212 -14.88 12.88 12.97
C LYS A 212 -15.27 13.69 11.72
N GLY A 213 -16.44 13.40 11.16
CA GLY A 213 -16.95 14.04 9.94
C GLY A 213 -16.45 13.43 8.62
N SER A 214 -15.56 12.43 8.64
CA SER A 214 -15.17 11.72 7.42
C SER A 214 -16.31 10.83 6.90
N VAL A 215 -16.86 11.16 5.73
CA VAL A 215 -17.92 10.38 5.08
C VAL A 215 -17.35 9.16 4.35
N LYS A 216 -16.17 9.30 3.74
CA LYS A 216 -15.54 8.25 2.93
C LYS A 216 -14.60 7.42 3.81
N PRO A 217 -14.86 6.11 3.98
CA PRO A 217 -13.97 5.25 4.75
C PRO A 217 -12.61 5.10 4.07
N ILE A 218 -11.64 4.62 4.83
CA ILE A 218 -10.45 3.93 4.33
C ILE A 218 -10.59 2.43 4.63
N PHE A 219 -9.90 1.61 3.86
CA PHE A 219 -9.89 0.17 4.00
C PHE A 219 -8.52 -0.29 4.45
N ILE A 220 -8.46 -0.92 5.62
CA ILE A 220 -7.22 -1.37 6.25
C ILE A 220 -7.15 -2.87 6.05
N SER A 221 -6.01 -3.37 5.57
CA SER A 221 -5.78 -4.80 5.41
C SER A 221 -4.36 -5.16 5.82
N ILE A 222 -4.21 -6.39 6.33
CA ILE A 222 -2.90 -6.94 6.68
C ILE A 222 -2.02 -6.94 5.44
N GLY A 223 -0.84 -6.35 5.52
CA GLY A 223 0.20 -6.50 4.52
C GLY A 223 1.09 -7.69 4.86
N HIS A 224 1.95 -7.57 5.86
CA HIS A 224 2.90 -8.62 6.28
C HIS A 224 3.33 -8.41 7.74
N ARG A 225 3.60 -9.48 8.50
CA ARG A 225 4.13 -9.50 9.89
C ARG A 225 3.39 -8.60 10.88
N ILE A 226 2.09 -8.40 10.65
CA ILE A 226 1.23 -7.61 11.52
C ILE A 226 -0.18 -8.22 11.57
N SER A 227 -0.78 -8.24 12.75
CA SER A 227 -2.18 -8.61 12.94
C SER A 227 -3.12 -7.48 12.47
N LEU A 228 -4.36 -7.82 12.11
CA LEU A 228 -5.35 -6.81 11.72
C LEU A 228 -5.61 -5.81 12.86
N GLN A 229 -5.66 -6.29 14.11
CA GLN A 229 -5.91 -5.44 15.28
C GLN A 229 -4.78 -4.42 15.49
N SER A 230 -3.52 -4.86 15.46
CA SER A 230 -2.36 -3.97 15.55
C SER A 230 -2.30 -3.00 14.39
N ALA A 231 -2.60 -3.46 13.17
CA ALA A 231 -2.68 -2.59 11.99
C ALA A 231 -3.72 -1.47 12.18
N ILE A 232 -4.94 -1.79 12.59
CA ILE A 232 -6.01 -0.80 12.84
C ILE A 232 -5.57 0.22 13.90
N ARG A 233 -5.01 -0.25 15.01
CA ARG A 233 -4.55 0.64 16.10
C ARG A 233 -3.49 1.62 15.61
N ILE A 234 -2.51 1.16 14.83
CA ILE A 234 -1.47 2.03 14.27
C ILE A 234 -2.05 3.04 13.28
N VAL A 235 -2.99 2.62 12.43
CA VAL A 235 -3.68 3.53 11.51
C VAL A 235 -4.45 4.59 12.29
N GLN A 236 -5.18 4.23 13.35
CA GLN A 236 -5.86 5.20 14.21
C GLN A 236 -4.89 6.22 14.82
N MET A 237 -3.74 5.76 15.35
CA MET A 237 -2.72 6.62 15.95
C MET A 237 -2.02 7.56 14.94
N THR A 238 -2.10 7.25 13.64
CA THR A 238 -1.44 8.03 12.57
C THR A 238 -2.42 8.89 11.76
N CYS A 239 -3.72 8.81 12.04
CA CYS A 239 -4.76 9.58 11.36
C CYS A 239 -4.96 10.96 12.01
N LYS A 240 -4.21 11.97 11.56
CA LYS A 240 -4.56 13.40 11.79
C LYS A 240 -5.72 13.88 10.89
N TYR A 241 -5.88 13.23 9.73
CA TYR A 241 -6.96 13.45 8.76
C TYR A 241 -7.52 12.09 8.31
N ARG A 242 -8.41 12.10 7.29
CA ARG A 242 -9.00 10.88 6.71
C ARG A 242 -7.94 9.81 6.36
N VAL A 243 -6.83 10.21 5.77
CA VAL A 243 -5.77 9.28 5.35
C VAL A 243 -4.63 9.38 6.38
N PRO A 244 -4.04 8.25 6.81
CA PRO A 244 -2.89 8.24 7.73
C PRO A 244 -1.78 9.16 7.25
N GLU A 245 -1.11 9.84 8.18
CA GLU A 245 -0.07 10.80 7.86
C GLU A 245 1.02 10.23 6.93
N PRO A 246 1.55 9.00 7.12
CA PRO A 246 2.57 8.47 6.20
C PRO A 246 2.09 8.40 4.74
N ILE A 247 0.89 7.87 4.51
CA ILE A 247 0.30 7.79 3.16
C ILE A 247 -0.03 9.19 2.61
N ARG A 248 -0.59 10.06 3.44
CA ARG A 248 -0.93 11.43 3.03
C ARG A 248 0.32 12.22 2.62
N GLN A 249 1.40 12.11 3.38
CA GLN A 249 2.66 12.80 3.11
C GLN A 249 3.33 12.26 1.84
N ALA A 250 3.25 10.94 1.58
CA ALA A 250 3.71 10.33 0.33
C ALA A 250 2.92 10.87 -0.87
N ASP A 251 1.58 10.83 -0.82
CA ASP A 251 0.65 11.28 -1.88
C ASP A 251 0.76 12.79 -2.19
N ILE A 252 1.05 13.63 -1.19
CA ILE A 252 1.29 15.06 -1.43
C ILE A 252 2.63 15.27 -2.14
N ARG A 253 3.69 14.64 -1.64
CA ARG A 253 5.05 14.82 -2.14
C ARG A 253 5.24 14.26 -3.53
N SER A 254 4.68 13.09 -3.81
CA SER A 254 4.72 12.46 -5.13
C SER A 254 4.15 13.39 -6.20
N ARG A 255 2.97 13.96 -5.95
CA ARG A 255 2.31 14.94 -6.84
C ARG A 255 3.08 16.24 -6.97
N ASP A 256 3.60 16.79 -5.88
CA ASP A 256 4.36 18.04 -5.92
C ASP A 256 5.69 17.87 -6.67
N TYR A 257 6.33 16.71 -6.54
CA TYR A 257 7.55 16.38 -7.26
C TYR A 257 7.31 16.27 -8.78
N ILE A 258 6.27 15.54 -9.20
CA ILE A 258 5.86 15.45 -10.61
C ILE A 258 5.56 16.83 -11.19
N ARG A 259 4.76 17.65 -10.50
CA ARG A 259 4.41 19.01 -10.97
C ARG A 259 5.64 19.87 -11.20
N LYS A 260 6.61 19.86 -10.27
CA LYS A 260 7.86 20.62 -10.42
C LYS A 260 8.65 20.20 -11.65
N LEU A 261 8.68 18.90 -11.96
CA LEU A 261 9.36 18.40 -13.15
C LEU A 261 8.66 18.80 -14.44
N GLU A 262 7.32 18.70 -14.48
CA GLU A 262 6.52 19.13 -15.62
C GLU A 262 6.67 20.63 -15.88
N MET A 263 6.70 21.46 -14.83
CA MET A 263 6.96 22.89 -14.96
C MET A 263 8.37 23.17 -15.50
N ASN A 264 9.40 22.48 -14.97
CA ASN A 264 10.77 22.66 -15.45
C ASN A 264 10.99 22.19 -16.90
N ALA A 265 10.23 21.18 -17.34
CA ALA A 265 10.26 20.70 -18.72
C ALA A 265 9.60 21.68 -19.71
N LYS A 266 8.58 22.44 -19.28
CA LYS A 266 7.89 23.45 -20.11
C LYS A 266 8.64 24.78 -20.27
N VAL A 267 9.65 25.01 -19.43
CA VAL A 267 10.48 26.23 -19.46
C VAL A 267 11.74 26.05 -20.32
N LYS A 268 12.04 24.81 -20.74
CA LYS A 268 13.13 24.48 -21.68
C LYS A 268 12.60 24.35 -23.09
#